data_AF-A0A940FEA3-F1
#
_entry.id   AF-A0A940FEA3-F1
#
_cell.length_a   1.000
_cell.length_b   1.000
_cell.length_c   1.000
_cell.angle_alpha   90.00
_cell.angle_beta   90.00
_cell.angle_gamma   90.00
#
_symmetry.space_group_name_H-M   'P 1'
#
loop_
_entity.id
_entity.type
_entity.pdbx_description
1 polymer ?
#
loop_
_entity_poly.entity_id
_entity_poly.type
_entity_poly.pdbx_seq_one_letter_code
_entity_poly.pdbx_strand_id
1 'polypeptide(L)'
;VNSGPVHIAAAVNTPVIVLYALTNPQHIPWMVENEIFYFPVAEELKSKNEVLQYLDKHIIQDTEFPENQLIIDSIMRILRTVYPSNVEQDQYPESLSSQ
;
A
#
# COMPACT_ATOMS: atom_id res chain seq x y z
N VAL A 1 4.15 -10.20 11.09
CA VAL A 1 3.94 -8.77 10.79
C VAL A 1 5.18 -8.29 10.03
N ASN A 2 5.03 -7.93 8.75
CA ASN A 2 6.15 -7.50 7.91
C ASN A 2 6.23 -5.95 7.80
N SER A 3 5.79 -5.21 8.84
CA SER A 3 5.78 -3.74 8.84
C SER A 3 7.14 -3.12 9.24
N GLY A 4 8.08 -3.91 9.77
CA GLY A 4 9.41 -3.42 10.14
C GLY A 4 10.13 -2.69 9.00
N PRO A 5 10.25 -3.28 7.79
CA PRO A 5 10.84 -2.60 6.63
C PRO A 5 10.15 -1.29 6.26
N VAL A 6 8.82 -1.22 6.38
CA VAL A 6 8.03 -0.01 6.11
C VAL A 6 8.42 1.12 7.06
N HIS A 7 8.59 0.81 8.36
CA HIS A 7 9.03 1.81 9.34
C HIS A 7 10.48 2.25 9.11
N ILE A 8 11.37 1.35 8.68
CA ILE A 8 12.74 1.71 8.33
C ILE A 8 12.74 2.68 7.13
N ALA A 9 11.98 2.37 6.08
CA ALA A 9 11.84 3.24 4.92
C ALA A 9 11.31 4.63 5.31
N ALA A 10 10.28 4.69 6.16
CA ALA A 10 9.76 5.96 6.68
C ALA A 10 10.82 6.73 7.48
N ALA A 11 11.59 6.04 8.34
CA ALA A 11 12.64 6.66 9.16
C ALA A 11 13.78 7.27 8.33
N VAL A 12 14.05 6.76 7.13
CA VAL A 12 15.04 7.30 6.20
C VAL A 12 14.41 8.18 5.11
N ASN A 13 13.16 8.61 5.30
CA ASN A 13 12.39 9.48 4.40
C ASN A 13 12.26 8.94 2.97
N THR A 14 12.19 7.61 2.83
CA THR A 14 11.88 6.95 1.57
C THR A 14 10.37 6.86 1.41
N PRO A 15 9.76 7.37 0.33
CA PRO A 15 8.33 7.23 0.10
C PRO A 15 7.92 5.76 -0.03
N VAL A 16 6.73 5.40 0.48
CA VAL A 16 6.29 4.00 0.54
C VAL A 16 4.85 3.81 0.06
N ILE A 17 4.63 2.72 -0.67
CA ILE A 17 3.29 2.18 -0.91
C ILE A 17 3.19 0.86 -0.17
N VAL A 18 2.12 0.69 0.59
CA VAL A 18 1.97 -0.45 1.49
C VAL A 18 0.68 -1.20 1.21
N LEU A 19 0.80 -2.51 1.01
CA LEU A 19 -0.32 -3.42 0.91
C LEU A 19 -0.52 -4.07 2.28
N TYR A 20 -1.62 -3.73 2.97
CA TYR A 20 -1.97 -4.31 4.25
C TYR A 20 -3.12 -5.29 4.14
N ALA A 21 -2.83 -6.54 4.46
CA ALA A 21 -3.88 -7.50 4.78
C ALA A 21 -4.71 -6.99 5.96
N LEU A 22 -6.02 -7.20 5.91
CA LEU A 22 -6.97 -6.92 6.99
C LEU A 22 -6.84 -7.86 8.20
N THR A 23 -5.60 -8.18 8.58
CA THR A 23 -5.26 -8.97 9.77
C THR A 23 -4.64 -8.13 10.87
N ASN A 24 -4.09 -6.94 10.56
CA ASN A 24 -3.60 -5.98 11.55
C ASN A 24 -3.35 -4.57 10.96
N PRO A 25 -4.38 -3.76 10.67
CA PRO A 25 -4.26 -2.41 10.08
C PRO A 25 -3.71 -1.33 11.03
N GLN A 26 -3.06 -1.69 12.15
CA GLN A 26 -2.67 -0.75 13.22
C GLN A 26 -1.29 -0.10 13.02
N HIS A 27 -0.64 -0.30 11.88
CA HIS A 27 0.69 0.21 11.59
C HIS A 27 0.66 1.07 10.33
N ILE A 28 0.78 2.39 10.50
CA ILE A 28 0.79 3.36 9.40
C ILE A 28 2.19 3.99 9.32
N PRO A 29 2.78 4.15 8.12
CA PRO A 29 4.00 4.93 7.96
C PRO A 29 3.82 6.35 8.50
N TRP A 30 4.70 6.78 9.39
CA TRP A 30 4.58 8.08 10.06
C TRP A 30 5.47 9.13 9.39
N MET A 31 4.90 10.30 9.09
CA MET A 31 5.61 11.48 8.56
C MET A 31 6.46 11.24 7.31
N VAL A 32 5.97 10.42 6.38
CA VAL A 32 6.58 10.21 5.07
C VAL A 32 5.49 10.21 3.99
N GLU A 33 5.81 10.57 2.75
CA GLU A 33 4.86 10.42 1.64
C GLU A 33 4.51 8.94 1.47
N ASN A 34 3.23 8.60 1.61
CA ASN A 34 2.79 7.22 1.56
C ASN A 34 1.36 7.06 1.05
N GLU A 35 1.07 5.84 0.61
CA GLU A 35 -0.29 5.37 0.33
C GLU A 35 -0.46 3.93 0.80
N ILE A 36 -1.68 3.63 1.26
CA ILE A 36 -2.01 2.35 1.89
C ILE A 36 -3.18 1.74 1.14
N PHE A 37 -2.99 0.51 0.68
CA PHE A 37 -4.07 -0.32 0.15
C PHE A 37 -4.35 -1.44 1.13
N TYR A 38 -5.59 -1.51 1.59
CA TYR A 38 -6.07 -2.64 2.36
C TYR A 38 -6.57 -3.73 1.41
N PHE A 39 -6.43 -4.99 1.79
CA PHE A 39 -7.00 -6.11 1.04
C PHE A 39 -7.54 -7.20 1.97
N PRO A 40 -8.60 -7.90 1.56
CA PRO A 40 -9.25 -8.92 2.38
C PRO A 40 -8.39 -10.17 2.48
N VAL A 41 -8.59 -10.92 3.55
CA VAL A 41 -8.01 -12.26 3.71
C VAL A 41 -9.12 -13.28 3.91
N ALA A 42 -8.81 -14.55 3.66
CA ALA A 42 -9.72 -15.65 3.97
C ALA A 42 -10.09 -15.64 5.47
N GLU A 43 -11.31 -16.07 5.79
CA GLU A 43 -11.88 -15.97 7.14
C GLU A 43 -11.01 -16.66 8.19
N GLU A 44 -10.39 -17.79 7.84
CA GLU A 44 -9.49 -18.55 8.70
C GLU A 44 -8.17 -17.82 9.02
N LEU A 45 -7.80 -16.83 8.21
CA LEU A 45 -6.60 -16.01 8.38
C LEU A 45 -6.89 -14.68 9.11
N LYS A 46 -8.16 -14.35 9.33
CA LYS A 46 -8.53 -13.13 10.05
C LYS A 46 -8.02 -13.15 11.48
N SER A 47 -7.78 -11.95 12.00
CA SER A 47 -7.31 -11.80 13.37
C SER A 47 -8.38 -12.20 14.38
N LYS A 48 -7.96 -12.95 15.40
CA LYS A 48 -8.82 -13.25 16.56
C LYS A 48 -8.91 -12.08 17.55
N ASN A 49 -8.14 -11.01 17.35
CA ASN A 49 -8.21 -9.82 18.19
C ASN A 49 -9.61 -9.17 18.11
N GLU A 50 -10.25 -8.95 19.25
CA GLU A 50 -11.63 -8.46 19.33
C GLU A 50 -11.81 -7.07 18.71
N VAL A 51 -10.83 -6.18 18.90
CA VAL A 51 -10.86 -4.84 18.28
C VAL A 51 -10.85 -4.97 16.77
N LEU A 52 -10.00 -5.83 16.22
CA LEU A 52 -9.95 -6.04 14.77
C LEU A 52 -11.20 -6.71 14.23
N GLN A 53 -11.81 -7.67 14.95
CA GLN A 53 -13.09 -8.23 14.56
C GLN A 53 -14.23 -7.20 14.58
N TYR A 54 -14.21 -6.29 15.55
CA TYR A 54 -15.18 -5.20 15.60
C TYR A 54 -15.01 -4.26 14.40
N LEU A 55 -13.77 -3.88 14.07
CA LEU A 55 -13.46 -3.04 12.92
C LEU A 55 -13.84 -3.71 11.60
N ASP A 56 -13.51 -4.99 11.41
CA ASP A 56 -13.88 -5.79 10.24
C ASP A 56 -15.40 -5.81 10.03
N LYS A 57 -16.18 -5.95 11.11
CA LYS A 57 -17.64 -6.04 11.03
C LYS A 57 -18.35 -4.69 10.82
N HIS A 58 -17.78 -3.58 11.32
CA HIS A 58 -18.51 -2.31 11.43
C HIS A 58 -17.89 -1.16 10.64
N ILE A 59 -16.60 -1.23 10.32
CA ILE A 59 -15.86 -0.11 9.72
C ILE A 59 -15.29 -0.49 8.36
N ILE A 60 -14.76 -1.70 8.24
CA ILE A 60 -14.10 -2.15 7.02
C ILE A 60 -15.12 -2.88 6.16
N GLN A 61 -15.87 -2.12 5.35
CA GLN A 61 -16.81 -2.66 4.37
C GLN A 61 -16.16 -2.68 2.98
N ASP A 62 -16.47 -3.71 2.19
CA ASP A 62 -16.20 -3.80 0.75
C ASP A 62 -14.75 -3.49 0.32
N THR A 63 -13.78 -4.06 1.03
CA THR A 63 -12.39 -3.98 0.61
C THR A 63 -12.07 -5.13 -0.34
N GLU A 64 -11.73 -4.80 -1.59
CA GLU A 64 -11.26 -5.76 -2.59
C GLU A 64 -9.73 -5.71 -2.71
N PHE A 65 -9.16 -6.68 -3.42
CA PHE A 65 -7.75 -6.59 -3.79
C PHE A 65 -7.56 -5.40 -4.73
N PRO A 66 -6.59 -4.50 -4.46
CA PRO A 66 -6.32 -3.38 -5.34
C PRO A 66 -5.90 -3.88 -6.73
N GLU A 67 -6.44 -3.27 -7.78
CA GLU A 67 -6.01 -3.55 -9.15
C GLU A 67 -4.55 -3.12 -9.35
N ASN A 68 -3.80 -3.85 -10.18
CA ASN A 68 -2.41 -3.55 -10.48
C ASN A 68 -2.23 -2.13 -11.03
N GLN A 69 -3.16 -1.67 -11.88
CA GLN A 69 -3.09 -0.34 -12.48
C GLN A 69 -3.20 0.75 -11.41
N LEU A 70 -4.07 0.58 -10.42
CA LEU A 70 -4.22 1.51 -9.31
C LEU A 70 -2.92 1.63 -8.51
N ILE A 71 -2.22 0.52 -8.28
CA ILE A 71 -0.92 0.51 -7.59
C ILE A 71 0.13 1.26 -8.43
N ILE A 72 0.18 1.01 -9.75
CA ILE A 72 1.13 1.69 -10.65
C ILE A 72 0.87 3.20 -10.67
N ASP A 73 -0.38 3.62 -10.81
CA ASP A 73 -0.76 5.03 -10.84
C ASP A 73 -0.35 5.74 -9.55
N SER A 74 -0.49 5.05 -8.43
CA SER A 74 -0.11 5.49 -7.09
C SER A 74 1.40 5.64 -6.94
N ILE A 75 2.19 4.66 -7.44
CA ILE A 75 3.64 4.75 -7.49
C ILE A 75 4.05 5.99 -8.29
N MET A 76 3.51 6.14 -9.49
CA MET A 76 3.85 7.25 -10.37
C MET A 76 3.46 8.60 -9.75
N ARG A 77 2.31 8.67 -9.08
CA ARG A 77 1.87 9.87 -8.36
C ARG A 77 2.84 10.25 -7.25
N ILE A 78 3.20 9.31 -6.37
CA ILE A 78 4.13 9.55 -5.26
C ILE A 78 5.51 9.95 -5.79
N LEU A 79 6.03 9.26 -6.80
CA LEU A 79 7.33 9.60 -7.40
C LEU A 79 7.35 11.01 -8.00
N ARG A 80 6.27 11.41 -8.70
CA ARG A 80 6.12 12.77 -9.25
C ARG A 80 6.05 13.84 -8.16
N THR A 81 5.39 13.54 -7.04
CA THR A 81 5.30 14.45 -5.89
C THR A 81 6.66 14.66 -5.22
N VAL A 82 7.41 13.58 -5.02
CA VAL A 82 8.67 13.61 -4.24
C VAL A 82 9.88 13.99 -5.10
N TYR A 83 9.90 13.58 -6.37
CA TYR A 83 11.03 13.75 -7.29
C TYR A 83 10.62 14.41 -8.62
N PRO A 84 10.12 15.66 -8.60
CA PRO A 84 9.56 16.33 -9.79
C PRO A 84 10.57 16.49 -10.94
N SER A 85 11.86 16.57 -10.65
CA SER A 85 12.93 16.78 -11.63
C SER A 85 13.30 15.54 -12.45
N ASN A 86 12.86 14.34 -12.03
CA ASN A 86 13.27 13.06 -12.64
C ASN A 86 12.25 12.51 -13.65
N VAL A 87 11.12 13.17 -13.83
CA VAL A 87 9.97 12.65 -14.61
C VAL A 87 10.10 12.91 -16.11
N GLU A 88 11.00 13.81 -16.53
CA GLU A 88 11.20 14.12 -17.96
C GLU A 88 11.96 13.04 -18.76
N GLN A 89 12.39 11.92 -18.14
CA GLN A 89 13.24 10.92 -18.83
C GLN A 89 12.69 9.48 -18.91
N ASP A 90 11.58 9.15 -18.23
CA ASP A 90 11.04 7.78 -18.27
C ASP A 90 9.91 7.64 -19.31
N GLN A 91 10.29 7.58 -20.58
CA GLN A 91 9.46 6.87 -21.57
C GLN A 91 9.59 5.37 -21.28
N TYR A 92 8.57 4.77 -20.66
CA TYR A 92 8.46 3.31 -20.58
C TYR A 92 8.47 2.75 -22.01
N PRO A 93 9.40 1.84 -22.38
CA PRO A 93 9.32 1.17 -23.66
C PRO A 93 8.06 0.29 -23.67
N GLU A 94 7.20 0.45 -24.68
CA GLU A 94 5.92 -0.28 -24.87
C GLU A 94 6.06 -1.81 -25.03
N SER A 95 7.23 -2.39 -24.77
CA SER A 95 7.58 -3.76 -25.16
C SER A 95 7.17 -4.87 -24.19
N LEU A 96 6.42 -4.57 -23.12
CA LEU A 96 5.99 -5.58 -22.14
C LEU A 96 4.48 -5.87 -22.13
N SER A 97 3.71 -5.28 -23.05
CA SER A 97 2.26 -5.50 -23.17
C SER A 97 1.85 -6.76 -23.94
N SER A 98 2.81 -7.62 -24.34
CA SER A 98 2.54 -8.79 -25.18
C SER A 98 3.45 -9.97 -24.84
N GLN A 99 3.21 -10.65 -23.71
CA GLN A 99 3.54 -12.08 -23.54
C GLN A 99 2.50 -12.76 -22.64
#